data_AF-A0AAU1V0Y0-F1
#
_entry.id   AF-A0AAU1V0Y0-F1
#
_cell.length_a   1.000
_cell.length_b   1.000
_cell.length_c   1.000
_cell.angle_alpha   90.00
_cell.angle_beta   90.00
_cell.angle_gamma   90.00
#
_symmetry.space_group_name_H-M   'P 1'
#
loop_
_entity.id
_entity.type
_entity.pdbx_description
1 polymer ?
#
loop_
_entity_poly.entity_id
_entity_poly.type
_entity_poly.pdbx_seq_one_letter_code
_entity_poly.pdbx_strand_id
1 'polypeptide(L)'
;MVAESDRRPHRPGCLLSPQDLLTELQSSERIFRSGSWKPEQLLGAGYSVRLGDDLLVIPDNPGEAKYTAIKGDRVMPEFTLAPGDTALISTIEKFSFDFDVTATIGDRFGLAAKGLLVLHGSTVHPGYGREVDPESDDWRLKADERLYFIVANVGPKNITMRKGDAIAYLQFFDIERAPETPVANVGFDYLSTLFGAGEHGEDGGLSYFRNVKDLRTEIDIQRQRIDREISDMGRAVESNHAEMKNRVTDAQTAVDRVTNTSNMIVVFGVFLIATTLLGIVLVMLGDLVDKLADLDVWKIALLSALATLYAGATVTGVVLVARAAAKAIQPGTPTGPTDDG
;
A
#
# COMPACT_ATOMS: atom_id res chain seq x y z
N MET A 1 -17.83 44.18 40.36
CA MET A 1 -18.27 44.70 39.05
C MET A 1 -17.29 45.78 38.65
N VAL A 2 -16.56 45.58 37.55
CA VAL A 2 -15.74 46.65 36.95
C VAL A 2 -16.71 47.64 36.34
N ALA A 3 -16.58 48.93 36.66
CA ALA A 3 -17.44 49.95 36.09
C ALA A 3 -17.26 49.97 34.57
N GLU A 4 -18.38 50.08 33.84
CA GLU A 4 -18.40 50.08 32.35
C GLU A 4 -17.51 51.20 31.76
N SER A 5 -17.17 52.23 32.55
CA SER A 5 -16.31 53.37 32.18
C SER A 5 -14.82 53.04 32.03
N ASP A 6 -14.33 51.92 32.58
CA ASP A 6 -12.91 51.53 32.48
C ASP A 6 -12.63 50.64 31.26
N ARG A 7 -13.67 50.32 30.47
CA ARG A 7 -13.52 49.50 29.28
C ARG A 7 -12.95 50.32 28.13
N ARG A 8 -12.00 49.72 27.41
CA ARG A 8 -11.44 50.27 26.17
C ARG A 8 -12.58 50.59 25.19
N PRO A 9 -12.47 51.64 24.35
CA PRO A 9 -13.42 51.87 23.27
C PRO A 9 -13.49 50.63 22.36
N HIS A 10 -14.67 50.03 22.31
CA HIS A 10 -14.96 48.79 21.59
C HIS A 10 -14.70 48.96 20.09
N ARG A 11 -13.92 48.06 19.50
CA ARG A 11 -13.63 48.04 18.05
C ARG A 11 -14.03 46.67 17.50
N PRO A 12 -15.32 46.48 17.15
CA PRO A 12 -15.81 45.19 16.70
C PRO A 12 -15.09 44.73 15.42
N GLY A 13 -14.89 43.42 15.31
CA GLY A 13 -14.22 42.75 14.19
C GLY A 13 -12.69 42.69 14.30
N CYS A 14 -12.10 43.09 15.42
CA CYS A 14 -10.64 43.12 15.60
C CYS A 14 -10.13 41.93 16.42
N LEU A 15 -9.01 41.35 15.97
CA LEU A 15 -8.22 40.42 16.76
C LEU A 15 -7.63 41.17 17.97
N LEU A 16 -7.78 40.62 19.18
CA LEU A 16 -7.16 41.18 20.38
C LEU A 16 -5.65 41.08 20.29
N SER A 17 -4.97 42.23 20.36
CA SER A 17 -3.51 42.27 20.40
C SER A 17 -3.00 41.61 21.69
N PRO A 18 -1.72 41.20 21.76
CA PRO A 18 -1.17 40.59 22.97
C PRO A 18 -1.38 41.45 24.23
N GLN A 19 -1.17 42.77 24.10
CA GLN A 19 -1.30 43.71 25.20
C GLN A 19 -2.76 43.90 25.61
N ASP A 20 -3.66 43.99 24.64
CA ASP A 20 -5.09 44.14 24.91
C ASP A 20 -5.63 42.87 25.59
N LEU A 21 -5.29 41.69 25.05
CA LEU A 21 -5.67 40.41 25.65
C LEU A 21 -5.13 40.31 27.08
N LEU A 22 -3.86 40.62 27.32
CA LEU A 22 -3.29 40.61 28.67
C LEU A 22 -4.04 41.54 29.62
N THR A 23 -4.36 42.76 29.18
CA THR A 23 -5.13 43.72 29.98
C THR A 23 -6.51 43.16 30.31
N GLU A 24 -7.23 42.60 29.33
CA GLU A 24 -8.56 42.00 29.54
C GLU A 24 -8.52 40.83 30.54
N LEU A 25 -7.49 39.99 30.45
CA LEU A 25 -7.32 38.84 31.35
C LEU A 25 -6.97 39.26 32.79
N GLN A 26 -6.31 40.40 32.98
CA GLN A 26 -5.93 40.93 34.29
C GLN A 26 -7.04 41.76 34.95
N SER A 27 -7.78 42.53 34.15
CA SER A 27 -8.76 43.51 34.65
C SER A 27 -10.17 42.95 34.76
N SER A 28 -10.49 41.87 34.04
CA SER A 28 -11.86 41.36 33.90
C SER A 28 -11.93 39.83 33.91
N GLU A 29 -13.13 39.29 34.13
CA GLU A 29 -13.45 37.88 33.95
C GLU A 29 -14.22 37.61 32.65
N ARG A 30 -14.07 38.48 31.63
CA ARG A 30 -14.88 38.42 30.40
C ARG A 30 -14.48 37.32 29.42
N ILE A 31 -13.35 36.65 29.65
CA ILE A 31 -12.81 35.58 28.80
C ILE A 31 -12.57 34.33 29.65
N PHE A 32 -11.78 34.48 30.71
CA PHE A 32 -11.47 33.43 31.66
C PHE A 32 -11.94 33.81 33.06
N ARG A 33 -12.28 32.81 33.87
CA ARG A 33 -12.51 32.97 35.31
C ARG A 33 -11.18 33.28 36.00
N SER A 34 -11.23 34.08 37.07
CA SER A 34 -10.05 34.43 37.87
C SER A 34 -9.31 33.19 38.34
N GLY A 35 -7.99 33.21 38.21
CA GLY A 35 -7.10 32.12 38.65
C GLY A 35 -7.07 30.88 37.76
N SER A 36 -7.87 30.82 36.69
CA SER A 36 -7.87 29.66 35.78
C SER A 36 -6.86 29.76 34.63
N TRP A 37 -6.34 30.96 34.35
CA TRP A 37 -5.39 31.22 33.27
C TRP A 37 -3.97 31.55 33.81
N LYS A 38 -2.97 31.54 32.93
CA LYS A 38 -1.59 31.91 33.28
C LYS A 38 -0.95 32.82 32.22
N PRO A 39 -0.16 33.83 32.62
CA PRO A 39 0.46 34.76 31.68
C PRO A 39 1.48 34.08 30.76
N GLU A 40 2.12 33.00 31.19
CA GLU A 40 3.09 32.28 30.35
C GLU A 40 2.46 31.59 29.12
N GLN A 41 1.13 31.43 29.11
CA GLN A 41 0.41 30.84 27.97
C GLN A 41 0.04 31.86 26.88
N LEU A 42 0.24 33.16 27.15
CA LEU A 42 0.01 34.22 26.18
C LEU A 42 1.12 34.21 25.13
N LEU A 43 0.78 33.89 23.89
CA LEU A 43 1.74 33.79 22.78
C LEU A 43 1.25 34.64 21.61
N GLY A 44 1.88 35.79 21.40
CA GLY A 44 1.43 36.73 20.37
C GLY A 44 -0.02 37.17 20.62
N ALA A 45 -0.84 37.18 19.57
CA ALA A 45 -2.24 37.62 19.63
C ALA A 45 -3.22 36.49 20.04
N GLY A 46 -2.80 35.64 20.97
CA GLY A 46 -3.60 34.50 21.39
C GLY A 46 -3.04 33.79 22.62
N TYR A 47 -3.71 32.71 23.01
CA TYR A 47 -3.48 32.01 24.27
C TYR A 47 -3.42 30.50 24.04
N SER A 48 -2.39 29.85 24.58
CA SER A 48 -2.27 28.40 24.55
C SER A 48 -3.04 27.76 25.70
N VAL A 49 -4.15 27.09 25.40
CA VAL A 49 -4.95 26.40 26.43
C VAL A 49 -4.28 25.10 26.84
N ARG A 50 -4.44 24.73 28.11
CA ARG A 50 -3.73 23.61 28.74
C ARG A 50 -4.66 22.44 28.98
N LEU A 51 -4.15 21.23 28.84
CA LEU A 51 -4.85 19.98 29.10
C LEU A 51 -5.23 19.83 30.59
N GLY A 52 -6.51 19.61 30.87
CA GLY A 52 -7.02 19.20 32.17
C GLY A 52 -6.69 17.74 32.51
N ASP A 53 -6.83 17.37 33.77
CA ASP A 53 -6.64 15.99 34.25
C ASP A 53 -7.95 15.25 34.54
N ASP A 54 -9.08 15.93 34.38
CA ASP A 54 -10.44 15.43 34.55
C ASP A 54 -11.30 15.78 33.33
N LEU A 55 -12.50 15.22 33.27
CA LEU A 55 -13.42 15.35 32.14
C LEU A 55 -12.75 14.91 30.83
N LEU A 56 -12.11 13.74 30.89
CA LEU A 56 -11.43 13.11 29.77
C LEU A 56 -12.16 11.82 29.39
N VAL A 57 -12.15 11.47 28.11
CA VAL A 57 -12.45 10.11 27.64
C VAL A 57 -11.29 9.65 26.80
N ILE A 58 -10.57 8.66 27.30
CA ILE A 58 -9.30 8.20 26.75
C ILE A 58 -9.35 6.68 26.54
N PRO A 59 -8.58 6.14 25.60
CA PRO A 59 -8.45 4.69 25.46
C PRO A 59 -7.85 4.07 26.72
N ASP A 60 -8.32 2.88 27.12
CA ASP A 60 -7.83 2.15 28.30
C ASP A 60 -6.32 1.86 28.18
N ASN A 61 -5.90 1.44 26.98
CA ASN A 61 -4.49 1.33 26.60
C ASN A 61 -4.30 1.87 25.17
N PRO A 62 -3.09 2.34 24.80
CA PRO A 62 -2.82 2.87 23.47
C PRO A 62 -3.11 1.83 22.38
N GLY A 63 -4.00 2.16 21.45
CA GLY A 63 -4.41 1.27 20.37
C GLY A 63 -5.53 0.29 20.75
N GLU A 64 -6.16 0.40 21.92
CA GLU A 64 -7.35 -0.40 22.29
C GLU A 64 -8.66 0.30 21.94
N ALA A 65 -9.72 -0.48 21.70
CA ALA A 65 -11.03 0.04 21.28
C ALA A 65 -11.89 0.48 22.48
N LYS A 66 -11.45 0.12 23.69
CA LYS A 66 -12.15 0.41 24.93
C LYS A 66 -11.73 1.77 25.48
N TYR A 67 -12.71 2.55 25.93
CA TYR A 67 -12.53 3.88 26.47
C TYR A 67 -13.00 3.98 27.92
N THR A 68 -12.26 4.76 28.71
CA THR A 68 -12.63 5.12 30.08
C THR A 68 -12.91 6.61 30.17
N ALA A 69 -14.06 6.96 30.75
CA ALA A 69 -14.37 8.32 31.18
C ALA A 69 -13.74 8.62 32.55
N ILE A 70 -12.99 9.71 32.61
CA ILE A 70 -12.34 10.26 33.80
C ILE A 70 -13.11 11.51 34.21
N LYS A 71 -13.79 11.49 35.37
CA LYS A 71 -14.61 12.60 35.89
C LYS A 71 -14.58 12.63 37.42
N GLY A 72 -14.72 13.82 38.00
CA GLY A 72 -14.84 14.02 39.44
C GLY A 72 -13.51 13.76 40.16
N ASP A 73 -13.53 12.92 41.20
CA ASP A 73 -12.36 12.64 42.03
C ASP A 73 -11.28 11.79 41.32
N ARG A 74 -11.61 11.23 40.15
CA ARG A 74 -10.64 10.52 39.32
C ARG A 74 -9.89 11.53 38.44
N VAL A 75 -8.58 11.56 38.59
CA VAL A 75 -7.68 12.38 37.77
C VAL A 75 -6.70 11.50 37.01
N MET A 76 -6.40 11.88 35.77
CA MET A 76 -5.41 11.23 34.92
C MET A 76 -4.30 12.23 34.58
N PRO A 77 -3.12 12.15 35.23
CA PRO A 77 -2.05 13.11 35.02
C PRO A 77 -1.35 12.97 33.67
N GLU A 78 -1.39 11.77 33.07
CA GLU A 78 -0.74 11.45 31.80
C GLU A 78 -1.50 10.33 31.09
N PHE A 79 -1.63 10.41 29.77
CA PHE A 79 -2.13 9.33 28.92
C PHE A 79 -1.42 9.34 27.57
N THR A 80 -1.56 8.25 26.82
CA THR A 80 -0.90 8.09 25.51
C THR A 80 -1.91 7.69 24.44
N LEU A 81 -1.86 8.36 23.30
CA LEU A 81 -2.64 8.04 22.11
C LEU A 81 -1.75 7.32 21.09
N ALA A 82 -2.10 6.08 20.73
CA ALA A 82 -1.50 5.40 19.59
C ALA A 82 -2.02 6.00 18.26
N PRO A 83 -1.34 5.75 17.13
CA PRO A 83 -1.88 6.09 15.82
C PRO A 83 -3.28 5.50 15.61
N GLY A 84 -4.24 6.34 15.23
CA GLY A 84 -5.66 6.01 15.05
C GLY A 84 -6.53 6.25 16.30
N ASP A 85 -5.93 6.44 17.47
CA ASP A 85 -6.68 6.68 18.70
C ASP A 85 -7.29 8.09 18.68
N THR A 86 -8.44 8.20 19.33
CA THR A 86 -9.10 9.48 19.62
C THR A 86 -9.20 9.69 21.12
N ALA A 87 -9.46 10.91 21.56
CA ALA A 87 -9.79 11.19 22.95
C ALA A 87 -10.66 12.43 23.05
N LEU A 88 -11.60 12.43 23.99
CA LEU A 88 -12.24 13.65 24.47
C LEU A 88 -11.37 14.22 25.58
N ILE A 89 -10.92 15.46 25.43
CA ILE A 89 -10.09 16.15 26.42
C ILE A 89 -10.76 17.45 26.86
N SER A 90 -10.42 17.91 28.06
CA SER A 90 -10.88 19.18 28.60
C SER A 90 -9.71 20.15 28.82
N THR A 91 -10.01 21.44 28.94
CA THR A 91 -9.03 22.46 29.35
C THR A 91 -8.90 22.59 30.86
N ILE A 92 -7.76 23.12 31.34
CA ILE A 92 -7.63 23.63 32.71
C ILE A 92 -8.35 24.98 32.84
N GLU A 93 -8.28 25.80 31.81
CA GLU A 93 -8.92 27.11 31.78
C GLU A 93 -10.44 26.99 31.92
N LYS A 94 -11.01 27.89 32.73
CA LYS A 94 -12.46 28.04 32.91
C LYS A 94 -12.90 29.28 32.16
N PHE A 95 -13.84 29.13 31.25
CA PHE A 95 -14.26 30.16 30.31
C PHE A 95 -15.50 30.92 30.76
N SER A 96 -15.57 32.18 30.36
CA SER A 96 -16.65 33.10 30.72
C SER A 96 -16.78 34.22 29.69
N PHE A 97 -16.92 33.84 28.41
CA PHE A 97 -17.02 34.78 27.29
C PHE A 97 -18.20 35.74 27.49
N ASP A 98 -17.93 37.04 27.47
CA ASP A 98 -18.96 38.07 27.28
C ASP A 98 -19.59 37.95 25.88
N PHE A 99 -20.74 38.61 25.70
CA PHE A 99 -21.50 38.55 24.45
C PHE A 99 -20.88 39.35 23.30
N ASP A 100 -19.82 40.12 23.57
CA ASP A 100 -19.05 40.90 22.61
C ASP A 100 -17.66 40.30 22.32
N VAL A 101 -17.40 39.06 22.79
CA VAL A 101 -16.15 38.35 22.56
C VAL A 101 -16.42 36.97 21.96
N THR A 102 -15.59 36.58 20.99
CA THR A 102 -15.52 35.20 20.50
C THR A 102 -14.06 34.75 20.41
N ALA A 103 -13.84 33.47 20.21
CA ALA A 103 -12.50 32.96 19.92
C ALA A 103 -12.54 31.93 18.80
N THR A 104 -11.46 31.87 18.01
CA THR A 104 -11.20 30.72 17.14
C THR A 104 -10.23 29.77 17.81
N ILE A 105 -10.47 28.48 17.60
CA ILE A 105 -9.63 27.40 18.09
C ILE A 105 -8.72 26.96 16.94
N GLY A 106 -7.42 27.02 17.16
CA GLY A 106 -6.41 26.58 16.23
C GLY A 106 -5.54 25.47 16.80
N ASP A 107 -4.99 24.66 15.91
CA ASP A 107 -4.05 23.62 16.27
C ASP A 107 -2.71 24.23 16.72
N ARG A 108 -2.11 23.62 17.75
CA ARG A 108 -0.72 23.93 18.09
C ARG A 108 0.19 23.25 17.07
N PHE A 109 0.93 24.04 16.30
CA PHE A 109 1.79 23.54 15.22
C PHE A 109 2.70 22.37 15.65
N GLY A 110 3.30 22.43 16.85
CA GLY A 110 4.16 21.36 17.35
C GLY A 110 3.46 20.04 17.63
N LEU A 111 2.15 20.05 17.93
CA LEU A 111 1.33 18.84 18.08
C LEU A 111 0.77 18.39 16.73
N ALA A 112 0.34 19.32 15.88
CA ALA A 112 -0.09 19.05 14.50
C ALA A 112 1.02 18.37 13.69
N ALA A 113 2.27 18.84 13.81
CA ALA A 113 3.44 18.23 13.16
C ALA A 113 3.74 16.80 13.65
N LYS A 114 3.29 16.43 14.85
CA LYS A 114 3.35 15.06 15.37
C LYS A 114 2.15 14.21 14.93
N GLY A 115 1.15 14.82 14.30
CA GLY A 115 -0.07 14.19 13.83
C GLY A 115 -1.22 14.23 14.83
N LEU A 116 -1.21 15.12 15.83
CA LEU A 116 -2.40 15.38 16.65
C LEU A 116 -3.31 16.38 15.94
N LEU A 117 -4.55 16.01 15.68
CA LEU A 117 -5.57 16.88 15.10
C LEU A 117 -6.70 17.14 16.09
N VAL A 118 -7.17 18.38 16.18
CA VAL A 118 -8.43 18.73 16.85
C VAL A 118 -9.57 18.55 15.86
N LEU A 119 -10.54 17.68 16.18
CA LEU A 119 -11.58 17.25 15.24
C LEU A 119 -12.84 18.11 15.25
N HIS A 120 -13.05 18.97 16.26
CA HIS A 120 -14.25 19.80 16.32
C HIS A 120 -14.02 21.15 16.99
N GLY A 121 -14.97 22.05 16.71
CA GLY A 121 -15.05 23.37 17.32
C GLY A 121 -13.95 24.29 16.79
N SER A 122 -14.21 24.98 15.68
CA SER A 122 -13.30 26.03 15.19
C SER A 122 -13.50 27.36 15.90
N THR A 123 -14.62 27.53 16.59
CA THR A 123 -15.05 28.82 17.14
C THR A 123 -15.81 28.61 18.45
N VAL A 124 -15.58 29.49 19.42
CA VAL A 124 -16.28 29.55 20.70
C VAL A 124 -17.33 30.64 20.64
N HIS A 125 -18.58 30.29 20.95
CA HIS A 125 -19.69 31.23 20.88
C HIS A 125 -19.58 32.33 21.96
N PRO A 126 -19.99 33.58 21.65
CA PRO A 126 -20.19 34.61 22.65
C PRO A 126 -21.20 34.15 23.71
N GLY A 127 -20.99 34.52 24.96
CA GLY A 127 -21.83 34.04 26.07
C GLY A 127 -21.46 32.64 26.59
N TYR A 128 -20.48 31.96 25.99
CA TYR A 128 -20.03 30.65 26.47
C TYR A 128 -19.46 30.75 27.90
N GLY A 129 -19.93 29.90 28.81
CA GLY A 129 -19.59 29.97 30.24
C GLY A 129 -20.48 30.91 31.06
N ARG A 130 -21.55 31.43 30.47
CA ARG A 130 -22.60 32.20 31.15
C ARG A 130 -23.91 31.39 31.20
N GLU A 131 -24.70 31.66 32.22
CA GLU A 131 -26.06 31.13 32.35
C GLU A 131 -26.99 32.21 32.91
N VAL A 132 -28.27 32.11 32.57
CA VAL A 132 -29.30 33.00 33.12
C VAL A 132 -29.67 32.47 34.51
N ASP A 133 -29.65 33.35 35.50
CA ASP A 133 -30.18 33.03 36.82
C ASP A 133 -31.70 32.91 36.74
N PRO A 134 -32.30 31.74 37.06
CA PRO A 134 -33.74 31.56 36.97
C PRO A 134 -34.55 32.46 37.91
N GLU A 135 -33.93 33.00 38.97
CA GLU A 135 -34.61 33.86 39.94
C GLU A 135 -34.55 35.34 39.58
N SER A 136 -33.41 35.81 39.07
CA SER A 136 -33.20 37.25 38.79
C SER A 136 -33.25 37.64 37.32
N ASP A 137 -33.26 36.66 36.40
CA ASP A 137 -33.12 36.86 34.94
C ASP A 137 -31.79 37.54 34.54
N ASP A 138 -30.82 37.60 35.45
CA ASP A 138 -29.49 38.15 35.19
C ASP A 138 -28.52 37.09 34.68
N TRP A 139 -27.57 37.50 33.85
CA TRP A 139 -26.48 36.65 33.42
C TRP A 139 -25.42 36.47 34.51
N ARG A 140 -25.25 35.24 34.96
CA ARG A 140 -24.18 34.85 35.89
C ARG A 140 -23.13 33.98 35.21
N LEU A 141 -21.94 33.98 35.82
CA LEU A 141 -20.82 33.18 35.37
C LEU A 141 -20.95 31.76 35.92
N LYS A 142 -20.81 30.75 35.04
CA LYS A 142 -20.79 29.35 35.46
C LYS A 142 -19.55 29.07 36.31
N ALA A 143 -19.69 28.16 37.27
CA ALA A 143 -18.62 27.84 38.22
C ALA A 143 -17.45 27.08 37.58
N ASP A 144 -17.72 26.18 36.62
CA ASP A 144 -16.72 25.33 35.98
C ASP A 144 -17.08 25.02 34.51
N GLU A 145 -17.12 26.05 33.67
CA GLU A 145 -17.26 25.85 32.23
C GLU A 145 -15.88 25.75 31.57
N ARG A 146 -15.56 24.60 30.97
CA ARG A 146 -14.28 24.32 30.30
C ARG A 146 -14.53 23.95 28.84
N LEU A 147 -13.58 24.22 27.97
CA LEU A 147 -13.67 23.74 26.60
C LEU A 147 -13.36 22.24 26.54
N TYR A 148 -14.15 21.55 25.73
CA TYR A 148 -13.94 20.15 25.41
C TYR A 148 -13.45 20.05 23.96
N PHE A 149 -12.53 19.13 23.69
CA PHE A 149 -12.02 18.86 22.35
C PHE A 149 -12.00 17.37 22.12
N ILE A 150 -12.42 16.91 20.94
CA ILE A 150 -12.03 15.60 20.45
C ILE A 150 -10.72 15.78 19.70
N VAL A 151 -9.70 15.08 20.15
CA VAL A 151 -8.41 14.99 19.48
C VAL A 151 -8.24 13.61 18.87
N ALA A 152 -7.48 13.54 17.78
CA ALA A 152 -7.11 12.29 17.14
C ALA A 152 -5.61 12.26 16.82
N ASN A 153 -4.97 11.12 17.05
CA ASN A 153 -3.61 10.90 16.60
C ASN A 153 -3.64 10.27 15.20
N VAL A 154 -3.49 11.09 14.16
CA VAL A 154 -3.31 10.64 12.77
C VAL A 154 -1.83 10.49 12.39
N GLY A 155 -0.93 10.71 13.34
CA GLY A 155 0.50 10.56 13.17
C GLY A 155 0.95 9.09 13.19
N PRO A 156 2.18 8.79 12.76
CA PRO A 156 2.71 7.43 12.74
C PRO A 156 3.26 6.96 14.09
N LYS A 157 3.34 7.84 15.10
CA LYS A 157 3.96 7.56 16.42
C LYS A 157 2.97 7.82 17.54
N ASN A 158 3.20 7.18 18.68
CA ASN A 158 2.44 7.47 19.88
C ASN A 158 2.67 8.91 20.35
N ILE A 159 1.61 9.54 20.84
CA ILE A 159 1.64 10.89 21.41
C ILE A 159 1.23 10.78 22.88
N THR A 160 2.17 11.06 23.76
CA THR A 160 1.93 11.14 25.21
C THR A 160 1.57 12.58 25.58
N MET A 161 0.50 12.74 26.35
CA MET A 161 -0.01 14.03 26.79
C MET A 161 -0.11 14.05 28.31
N ARG A 162 0.24 15.18 28.90
CA ARG A 162 0.27 15.38 30.36
C ARG A 162 -0.61 16.55 30.76
N LYS A 163 -1.15 16.49 31.98
CA LYS A 163 -1.82 17.62 32.61
C LYS A 163 -0.94 18.87 32.48
N GLY A 164 -1.54 19.96 31.99
CA GLY A 164 -0.87 21.24 31.85
C GLY A 164 -0.15 21.43 30.52
N ASP A 165 -0.01 20.39 29.69
CA ASP A 165 0.51 20.55 28.34
C ASP A 165 -0.39 21.48 27.53
N ALA A 166 0.20 22.40 26.77
CA ALA A 166 -0.55 23.27 25.86
C ALA A 166 -1.03 22.47 24.64
N ILE A 167 -2.35 22.37 24.48
CA ILE A 167 -3.03 21.47 23.52
C ILE A 167 -3.60 22.17 22.30
N ALA A 168 -4.09 23.39 22.45
CA ALA A 168 -4.67 24.18 21.38
C ALA A 168 -4.32 25.66 21.58
N TYR A 169 -4.45 26.44 20.51
CA TYR A 169 -4.18 27.87 20.50
C TYR A 169 -5.47 28.62 20.22
N LEU A 170 -5.82 29.57 21.08
CA LEU A 170 -7.02 30.41 20.92
C LEU A 170 -6.64 31.81 20.46
N GLN A 171 -7.35 32.30 19.45
CA GLN A 171 -7.31 33.70 19.02
C GLN A 171 -8.63 34.36 19.38
N PHE A 172 -8.58 35.52 20.04
CA PHE A 172 -9.78 36.19 20.55
C PHE A 172 -10.13 37.40 19.72
N PHE A 173 -11.41 37.61 19.46
CA PHE A 173 -11.91 38.71 18.66
C PHE A 173 -12.95 39.49 19.44
N ASP A 174 -12.81 40.81 19.40
CA ASP A 174 -13.93 41.71 19.72
C ASP A 174 -14.94 41.63 18.58
N ILE A 175 -16.21 41.48 18.91
CA ILE A 175 -17.31 41.45 17.94
C ILE A 175 -18.40 42.41 18.35
N GLU A 176 -19.32 42.72 17.43
CA GLU A 176 -20.56 43.38 17.84
C GLU A 176 -21.29 42.50 18.87
N ARG A 177 -21.84 43.12 19.91
CA ARG A 177 -22.50 42.41 21.01
C ARG A 177 -23.61 41.54 20.44
N ALA A 178 -23.44 40.22 20.56
CA ALA A 178 -24.41 39.25 20.11
C ALA A 178 -25.68 39.30 20.99
N PRO A 179 -26.83 38.88 20.46
CA PRO A 179 -28.02 38.64 21.28
C PRO A 179 -27.70 37.70 22.43
N GLU A 180 -28.20 38.04 23.62
CA GLU A 180 -27.93 37.26 24.83
C GLU A 180 -28.83 36.02 24.85
N THR A 181 -28.37 34.97 24.18
CA THR A 181 -29.05 33.68 24.12
C THR A 181 -28.21 32.62 24.81
N PRO A 182 -28.80 31.73 25.63
CA PRO A 182 -28.05 30.66 26.27
C PRO A 182 -27.37 29.78 25.23
N VAL A 183 -26.06 29.60 25.38
CA VAL A 183 -25.30 28.69 24.52
C VAL A 183 -25.58 27.26 25.00
N ALA A 184 -26.30 26.49 24.19
CA ALA A 184 -26.54 25.08 24.45
C ALA A 184 -25.21 24.31 24.37
N ASN A 185 -24.60 24.02 25.52
CA ASN A 185 -23.47 23.09 25.60
C ASN A 185 -24.01 21.68 25.86
N VAL A 186 -23.82 20.77 24.90
CA VAL A 186 -24.21 19.37 25.03
C VAL A 186 -23.45 18.67 26.18
N GLY A 187 -22.31 19.23 26.59
CA GLY A 187 -21.58 18.87 27.79
C GLY A 187 -20.72 17.62 27.64
N PHE A 188 -19.87 17.38 28.64
CA PHE A 188 -18.99 16.21 28.71
C PHE A 188 -19.78 14.90 28.68
N ASP A 189 -20.90 14.82 29.40
CA ASP A 189 -21.66 13.58 29.56
C ASP A 189 -22.20 13.09 28.21
N TYR A 190 -22.80 13.98 27.41
CA TYR A 190 -23.26 13.62 26.07
C TYR A 190 -22.10 13.19 25.17
N LEU A 191 -21.02 13.98 25.14
CA LEU A 191 -19.86 13.65 24.31
C LEU A 191 -19.22 12.32 24.72
N SER A 192 -19.22 11.98 26.01
CA SER A 192 -18.69 10.72 26.50
C SER A 192 -19.48 9.50 26.02
N THR A 193 -20.79 9.63 25.80
CA THR A 193 -21.61 8.56 25.23
C THR A 193 -21.23 8.24 23.78
N LEU A 194 -20.75 9.22 23.00
CA LEU A 194 -20.27 9.00 21.63
C LEU A 194 -19.04 8.08 21.58
N PHE A 195 -18.30 8.00 22.69
CA PHE A 195 -17.15 7.11 22.82
C PHE A 195 -17.51 5.74 23.38
N GLY A 196 -18.79 5.49 23.71
CA GLY A 196 -19.21 4.27 24.39
C GLY A 196 -18.60 4.13 25.79
N ALA A 197 -18.18 5.24 26.42
CA ALA A 197 -17.50 5.19 27.70
C ALA A 197 -18.41 4.57 28.78
N GLY A 198 -18.05 3.37 29.26
CA GLY A 198 -18.83 2.61 30.24
C GLY A 198 -19.70 1.48 29.67
N GLU A 199 -20.02 1.52 28.38
CA GLU A 199 -20.66 0.40 27.67
C GLU A 199 -19.57 -0.43 26.99
N HIS A 200 -19.50 -1.73 27.28
CA HIS A 200 -18.46 -2.62 26.74
C HIS A 200 -18.76 -3.02 25.28
N GLY A 201 -19.03 -2.02 24.42
CA GLY A 201 -19.14 -2.21 22.99
C GLY A 201 -17.77 -2.34 22.35
N GLU A 202 -17.63 -3.22 21.36
CA GLU A 202 -16.38 -3.43 20.63
C GLU A 202 -15.99 -2.23 19.73
N ASP A 203 -16.93 -1.29 19.49
CA ASP A 203 -16.80 -0.16 18.55
C ASP A 203 -16.89 1.22 19.23
N GLY A 204 -16.20 1.42 20.36
CA GLY A 204 -16.12 2.73 21.02
C GLY A 204 -15.28 3.77 20.27
N GLY A 205 -15.68 5.05 20.35
CA GLY A 205 -14.95 6.20 19.80
C GLY A 205 -15.26 6.51 18.33
N LEU A 206 -14.49 7.42 17.72
CA LEU A 206 -14.55 7.67 16.27
C LEU A 206 -13.81 6.53 15.54
N SER A 207 -14.39 5.33 15.59
CA SER A 207 -13.88 4.07 15.04
C SER A 207 -13.40 4.16 13.60
N TYR A 208 -13.89 5.14 12.83
CA TYR A 208 -13.41 5.49 11.50
C TYR A 208 -11.87 5.57 11.40
N PHE A 209 -11.20 6.32 12.30
CA PHE A 209 -9.75 6.52 12.19
C PHE A 209 -8.95 5.24 12.41
N ARG A 210 -9.44 4.39 13.31
CA ARG A 210 -8.88 3.08 13.58
C ARG A 210 -9.13 2.12 12.42
N ASN A 211 -10.36 2.05 11.93
CA ASN A 211 -10.74 1.18 10.81
C ASN A 211 -9.91 1.47 9.56
N VAL A 212 -9.62 2.75 9.27
CA VAL A 212 -8.76 3.12 8.13
C VAL A 212 -7.32 2.64 8.32
N LYS A 213 -6.78 2.68 9.55
CA LYS A 213 -5.43 2.18 9.85
C LYS A 213 -5.37 0.65 9.80
N ASP A 214 -6.36 -0.02 10.38
CA ASP A 214 -6.44 -1.48 10.42
C ASP A 214 -6.62 -2.02 8.99
N LEU A 215 -7.44 -1.34 8.17
CA LEU A 215 -7.58 -1.63 6.74
C LEU A 215 -6.26 -1.50 5.98
N ARG A 216 -5.46 -0.46 6.25
CA ARG A 216 -4.13 -0.31 5.63
C ARG A 216 -3.21 -1.47 6.00
N THR A 217 -3.23 -1.89 7.26
CA THR A 217 -2.41 -3.01 7.74
C THR A 217 -2.82 -4.31 7.07
N GLU A 218 -4.12 -4.57 6.93
CA GLU A 218 -4.67 -5.72 6.22
C GLU A 218 -4.25 -5.70 4.74
N ILE A 219 -4.35 -4.55 4.07
CA ILE A 219 -3.91 -4.39 2.67
C ILE A 219 -2.41 -4.70 2.51
N ASP A 220 -1.57 -4.22 3.44
CA ASP A 220 -0.13 -4.48 3.40
C ASP A 220 0.19 -5.98 3.60
N ILE A 221 -0.53 -6.66 4.50
CA ILE A 221 -0.41 -8.12 4.69
C ILE A 221 -0.84 -8.87 3.43
N GLN A 222 -1.96 -8.49 2.83
CA GLN A 222 -2.45 -9.10 1.59
C GLN A 222 -1.48 -8.88 0.44
N ARG A 223 -0.90 -7.69 0.32
CA ARG A 223 0.11 -7.39 -0.71
C ARG A 223 1.34 -8.27 -0.55
N GLN A 224 1.85 -8.43 0.67
CA GLN A 224 2.98 -9.34 0.93
C GLN A 224 2.65 -10.80 0.60
N ARG A 225 1.41 -11.23 0.82
CA ARG A 225 0.96 -12.58 0.45
C ARG A 225 0.94 -12.76 -1.07
N ILE A 226 0.37 -11.80 -1.79
CA ILE A 226 0.34 -11.80 -3.26
C ILE A 226 1.76 -11.82 -3.83
N ASP A 227 2.69 -11.03 -3.30
CA ASP A 227 4.08 -10.99 -3.78
C ASP A 227 4.79 -12.35 -3.58
N ARG A 228 4.50 -13.06 -2.49
CA ARG A 228 5.01 -14.43 -2.27
C ARG A 228 4.39 -15.41 -3.26
N GLU A 229 3.07 -15.37 -3.45
CA GLU A 229 2.37 -16.24 -4.41
C GLU A 229 2.86 -16.02 -5.85
N ILE A 230 3.09 -14.77 -6.26
CA ILE A 230 3.66 -14.43 -7.57
C ILE A 230 5.10 -14.96 -7.69
N SER A 231 5.91 -14.82 -6.64
CA SER A 231 7.29 -15.33 -6.64
C SER A 231 7.34 -16.86 -6.77
N ASP A 232 6.46 -17.57 -6.06
CA ASP A 232 6.37 -19.02 -6.13
C ASP A 232 5.80 -19.50 -7.47
N MET A 233 4.82 -18.79 -8.02
CA MET A 233 4.32 -19.03 -9.38
C MET A 233 5.42 -18.82 -10.42
N GLY A 234 6.25 -17.79 -10.28
CA GLY A 234 7.41 -17.56 -11.14
C GLY A 234 8.38 -18.74 -11.17
N ARG A 235 8.74 -19.26 -9.99
CA ARG A 235 9.59 -20.47 -9.87
C ARG A 235 8.95 -21.71 -10.49
N ALA A 236 7.64 -21.89 -10.31
CA ALA A 236 6.92 -23.00 -10.92
C ALA A 236 6.90 -22.91 -12.45
N VAL A 237 6.70 -21.70 -13.00
CA VAL A 237 6.77 -21.46 -14.45
C VAL A 237 8.16 -21.73 -15.00
N GLU A 238 9.22 -21.28 -14.32
CA GLU A 238 10.61 -21.57 -14.72
C GLU A 238 10.91 -23.08 -14.71
N SER A 239 10.47 -23.79 -13.66
CA SER A 239 10.64 -25.24 -13.58
C SER A 239 9.89 -25.97 -14.70
N ASN A 240 8.65 -25.56 -14.97
CA ASN A 240 7.86 -26.13 -16.06
C ASN A 240 8.49 -25.81 -17.43
N HIS A 241 9.06 -24.62 -17.60
CA HIS A 241 9.74 -24.24 -18.83
C HIS A 241 11.02 -25.07 -19.04
N ALA A 242 11.78 -25.32 -17.99
CA ALA A 242 12.94 -26.21 -18.03
C ALA A 242 12.54 -27.65 -18.36
N GLU A 243 11.47 -28.16 -17.75
CA GLU A 243 10.95 -29.50 -18.07
C GLU A 243 10.47 -29.58 -19.52
N MET A 244 9.72 -28.59 -19.99
CA MET A 244 9.23 -28.53 -21.36
C MET A 244 10.39 -28.48 -22.36
N LYS A 245 11.44 -27.71 -22.09
CA LYS A 245 12.66 -27.66 -22.90
C LYS A 245 13.35 -29.02 -22.98
N ASN A 246 13.43 -29.76 -21.87
CA ASN A 246 13.96 -31.12 -21.85
C ASN A 246 13.11 -32.07 -22.69
N ARG A 247 11.77 -32.04 -22.53
CA ARG A 247 10.85 -32.87 -23.34
C ARG A 247 10.96 -32.58 -24.84
N VAL A 248 11.10 -31.30 -25.22
CA VAL A 248 11.30 -30.90 -26.63
C VAL A 248 12.63 -31.45 -27.15
N THR A 249 13.70 -31.35 -26.36
CA THR A 249 15.03 -31.86 -26.72
C THR A 249 15.02 -33.39 -26.89
N ASP A 250 14.36 -34.10 -25.99
CA ASP A 250 14.20 -35.56 -26.05
C ASP A 250 13.39 -35.98 -27.28
N ALA A 251 12.29 -35.27 -27.57
CA ALA A 251 11.47 -35.52 -28.75
C ALA A 251 12.26 -35.26 -30.04
N GLN A 252 13.04 -34.19 -30.11
CA GLN A 252 13.89 -33.88 -31.25
C GLN A 252 14.95 -34.97 -31.47
N THR A 253 15.59 -35.44 -30.39
CA THR A 253 16.56 -36.55 -30.44
C THR A 253 15.92 -37.85 -30.94
N ALA A 254 14.68 -38.13 -30.53
CA ALA A 254 13.92 -39.28 -31.01
C ALA A 254 13.60 -39.17 -32.50
N VAL A 255 13.18 -37.98 -32.97
CA VAL A 255 12.92 -37.71 -34.40
C VAL A 255 14.20 -37.87 -35.22
N ASP A 256 15.34 -37.38 -34.74
CA ASP A 256 16.63 -37.54 -35.42
C ASP A 256 17.03 -39.02 -35.53
N ARG A 257 16.79 -39.82 -34.49
CA ARG A 257 17.02 -41.28 -34.51
C ARG A 257 16.12 -41.98 -35.53
N VAL A 258 14.83 -41.62 -35.59
CA VAL A 258 13.89 -42.18 -36.59
C VAL A 258 14.31 -41.77 -38.00
N THR A 259 14.71 -40.51 -38.21
CA THR A 259 15.16 -39.99 -39.51
C THR A 259 16.42 -40.73 -39.99
N ASN A 260 17.40 -40.94 -39.10
CA ASN A 260 18.60 -41.72 -39.41
C ASN A 260 18.28 -43.18 -39.75
N THR A 261 17.34 -43.79 -39.03
CA THR A 261 16.89 -45.18 -39.31
C THR A 261 16.18 -45.24 -40.67
N SER A 262 15.32 -44.28 -40.97
CA SER A 262 14.62 -44.15 -42.25
C SER A 262 15.62 -44.02 -43.41
N ASN A 263 16.65 -43.18 -43.25
CA ASN A 263 17.72 -43.06 -44.25
C ASN A 263 18.44 -44.41 -44.46
N MET A 264 18.70 -45.17 -43.40
CA MET A 264 19.32 -46.49 -43.52
C MET A 264 18.42 -47.50 -44.26
N ILE A 265 17.11 -47.47 -44.02
CA ILE A 265 16.13 -48.31 -44.73
C ILE A 265 16.10 -47.94 -46.23
N VAL A 266 16.10 -46.65 -46.55
CA VAL A 266 16.14 -46.18 -47.95
C VAL A 266 17.42 -46.66 -48.64
N VAL A 267 18.58 -46.52 -48.00
CA VAL A 267 19.87 -47.00 -48.54
C VAL A 267 19.85 -48.51 -48.76
N PHE A 268 19.30 -49.29 -47.81
CA PHE A 268 19.15 -50.73 -47.94
C PHE A 268 18.23 -51.13 -49.12
N GLY A 269 17.11 -50.42 -49.29
CA GLY A 269 16.20 -50.65 -50.41
C GLY A 269 16.86 -50.39 -51.77
N VAL A 270 17.60 -49.29 -51.90
CA VAL A 270 18.37 -48.97 -53.12
C VAL A 270 19.41 -50.05 -53.41
N PHE A 271 20.10 -50.57 -52.39
CA PHE A 271 21.09 -51.63 -52.53
C PHE A 271 20.48 -52.96 -53.01
N LEU A 272 19.32 -53.35 -52.49
CA LEU A 272 18.61 -54.56 -52.93
C LEU A 272 18.16 -54.46 -54.40
N ILE A 273 17.64 -53.30 -54.81
CA ILE A 273 17.24 -53.06 -56.21
C ILE A 273 18.48 -53.13 -57.12
N ALA A 274 19.59 -52.52 -56.74
CA ALA A 274 20.83 -52.59 -57.50
C ALA A 274 21.36 -54.04 -57.61
N THR A 275 21.31 -54.80 -56.52
CA THR A 275 21.79 -56.20 -56.48
C THR A 275 20.92 -57.13 -57.33
N THR A 276 19.60 -56.95 -57.30
CA THR A 276 18.67 -57.74 -58.13
C THR A 276 18.83 -57.42 -59.61
N LEU A 277 18.98 -56.15 -59.98
CA LEU A 277 19.31 -55.75 -61.35
C LEU A 277 20.64 -56.36 -61.81
N LEU A 278 21.67 -56.34 -60.96
CA LEU A 278 22.95 -56.98 -61.25
C LEU A 278 22.79 -58.49 -61.46
N GLY A 279 21.99 -59.16 -60.62
CA GLY A 279 21.69 -60.58 -60.75
C GLY A 279 21.00 -60.91 -62.06
N ILE A 280 19.99 -60.12 -62.48
CA ILE A 280 19.31 -60.28 -63.77
C ILE A 280 20.32 -60.13 -64.92
N VAL A 281 21.20 -59.12 -64.86
CA VAL A 281 22.20 -58.92 -65.89
C VAL A 281 23.20 -60.08 -65.94
N LEU A 282 23.64 -60.61 -64.80
CA LEU A 282 24.53 -61.77 -64.75
C LEU A 282 23.88 -63.03 -65.35
N VAL A 283 22.59 -63.28 -65.06
CA VAL A 283 21.85 -64.41 -65.65
C VAL A 283 21.69 -64.23 -67.16
N MET A 284 21.33 -63.01 -67.62
CA MET A 284 21.28 -62.71 -69.05
C MET A 284 22.64 -62.88 -69.72
N LEU A 285 23.73 -62.48 -69.05
CA LEU A 285 25.09 -62.66 -69.55
C LEU A 285 25.43 -64.14 -69.67
N GLY A 286 25.04 -64.97 -68.69
CA GLY A 286 25.22 -66.42 -68.72
C GLY A 286 24.47 -67.10 -69.86
N ASP A 287 23.19 -66.76 -70.07
CA ASP A 287 22.40 -67.28 -71.21
C ASP A 287 22.97 -66.80 -72.57
N LEU A 288 23.54 -65.59 -72.60
CA LEU A 288 24.26 -65.13 -73.78
C LEU A 288 25.50 -65.99 -74.03
N VAL A 289 26.31 -66.28 -73.00
CA VAL A 289 27.53 -67.08 -73.07
C VAL A 289 27.23 -68.50 -73.58
N ASP A 290 26.17 -69.13 -73.10
CA ASP A 290 25.74 -70.45 -73.58
C ASP A 290 25.31 -70.41 -75.06
N LYS A 291 24.67 -69.33 -75.50
CA LYS A 291 24.35 -69.11 -76.93
C LYS A 291 25.55 -68.67 -77.78
N LEU A 292 26.66 -68.28 -77.16
CA LEU A 292 27.89 -67.81 -77.80
C LEU A 292 28.90 -68.91 -78.10
N ALA A 293 28.66 -70.15 -77.68
CA ALA A 293 29.54 -71.28 -77.95
C ALA A 293 29.75 -71.58 -79.46
N ASP A 294 28.92 -71.01 -80.34
CA ASP A 294 28.98 -71.15 -81.81
C ASP A 294 29.38 -69.87 -82.57
N LEU A 295 29.87 -68.82 -81.89
CA LEU A 295 30.10 -67.50 -82.51
C LEU A 295 31.58 -67.13 -82.72
N ASP A 296 31.82 -66.52 -83.89
CA ASP A 296 33.11 -66.05 -84.41
C ASP A 296 33.86 -65.10 -83.46
N VAL A 297 35.20 -65.20 -83.45
CA VAL A 297 36.13 -64.63 -82.43
C VAL A 297 35.91 -63.13 -82.19
N TRP A 298 35.52 -62.38 -83.22
CA TRP A 298 35.31 -60.94 -83.10
C TRP A 298 34.12 -60.57 -82.21
N LYS A 299 33.08 -61.41 -82.16
CA LYS A 299 31.89 -61.16 -81.31
C LYS A 299 32.20 -61.39 -79.84
N ILE A 300 33.08 -62.35 -79.54
CA ILE A 300 33.58 -62.59 -78.17
C ILE A 300 34.35 -61.35 -77.67
N ALA A 301 35.15 -60.72 -78.53
CA ALA A 301 35.87 -59.48 -78.18
C ALA A 301 34.92 -58.29 -77.95
N LEU A 302 33.85 -58.16 -78.74
CA LEU A 302 32.84 -57.12 -78.51
C LEU A 302 32.10 -57.32 -77.18
N LEU A 303 31.78 -58.57 -76.84
CA LEU A 303 31.09 -58.92 -75.61
C LEU A 303 31.97 -58.78 -74.37
N SER A 304 33.26 -59.13 -74.45
CA SER A 304 34.19 -58.86 -73.37
C SER A 304 34.36 -57.36 -73.15
N ALA A 305 34.42 -56.56 -74.21
CA ALA A 305 34.46 -55.10 -74.11
C ALA A 305 33.19 -54.55 -73.45
N LEU A 306 32.01 -55.04 -73.85
CA LEU A 306 30.72 -54.61 -73.27
C LEU A 306 30.56 -55.03 -71.82
N ALA A 307 30.98 -56.25 -71.46
CA ALA A 307 30.99 -56.74 -70.10
C ALA A 307 31.95 -55.94 -69.21
N THR A 308 33.13 -55.57 -69.73
CA THR A 308 34.10 -54.75 -69.01
C THR A 308 33.58 -53.32 -68.82
N LEU A 309 32.91 -52.77 -69.84
CA LEU A 309 32.30 -51.43 -69.76
C LEU A 309 31.13 -51.41 -68.77
N TYR A 310 30.30 -52.46 -68.78
CA TYR A 310 29.21 -52.63 -67.82
C TYR A 310 29.74 -52.79 -66.41
N ALA A 311 30.72 -53.67 -66.19
CA ALA A 311 31.38 -53.85 -64.89
C ALA A 311 31.96 -52.52 -64.37
N GLY A 312 32.66 -51.78 -65.23
CA GLY A 312 33.18 -50.45 -64.93
C GLY A 312 32.08 -49.46 -64.54
N ALA A 313 30.97 -49.43 -65.29
CA ALA A 313 29.82 -48.57 -65.00
C ALA A 313 29.15 -48.94 -63.66
N THR A 314 28.97 -50.23 -63.37
CA THR A 314 28.41 -50.69 -62.08
C THR A 314 29.33 -50.37 -60.91
N VAL A 315 30.64 -50.57 -61.02
CA VAL A 315 31.60 -50.22 -59.96
C VAL A 315 31.59 -48.71 -59.74
N THR A 316 31.58 -47.91 -60.81
CA THR A 316 31.51 -46.44 -60.71
C THR A 316 30.19 -45.98 -60.08
N GLY A 317 29.07 -46.60 -60.45
CA GLY A 317 27.76 -46.34 -59.86
C GLY A 317 27.72 -46.67 -58.37
N VAL A 318 28.24 -47.83 -57.97
CA VAL A 318 28.34 -48.23 -56.55
C VAL A 318 29.24 -47.26 -55.78
N VAL A 319 30.38 -46.84 -56.33
CA VAL A 319 31.28 -45.86 -55.69
C VAL A 319 30.62 -44.49 -55.55
N LEU A 320 29.87 -44.02 -56.55
CA LEU A 320 29.15 -42.75 -56.48
C LEU A 320 28.03 -42.79 -55.44
N VAL A 321 27.26 -43.87 -55.40
CA VAL A 321 26.22 -44.08 -54.38
C VAL A 321 26.83 -44.19 -52.98
N ALA A 322 27.94 -44.91 -52.82
CA ALA A 322 28.65 -45.01 -51.55
C ALA A 322 29.21 -43.64 -51.10
N ARG A 323 29.74 -42.82 -52.03
CA ARG A 323 30.18 -41.44 -51.73
C ARG A 323 29.02 -40.51 -51.38
N ALA A 324 27.89 -40.62 -52.08
CA ALA A 324 26.70 -39.83 -51.78
C ALA A 324 26.12 -40.21 -50.40
N ALA A 325 26.06 -41.50 -50.08
CA ALA A 325 25.67 -42.00 -48.77
C ALA A 325 26.65 -41.52 -47.68
N ALA A 326 27.96 -41.57 -47.91
CA ALA A 326 28.96 -41.08 -46.96
C ALA A 326 28.83 -39.56 -46.71
N LYS A 327 28.50 -38.77 -47.74
CA LYS A 327 28.21 -37.33 -47.58
C LYS A 327 26.90 -37.07 -46.83
N ALA A 328 25.88 -37.90 -47.03
CA ALA A 328 24.61 -37.78 -46.31
C ALA A 328 24.72 -38.18 -44.83
N ILE A 329 25.71 -39.01 -44.47
CA ILE A 329 25.97 -39.44 -43.09
C ILE A 329 26.83 -38.44 -42.31
N GLN A 330 27.48 -37.46 -42.95
CA GLN A 330 28.14 -36.40 -42.20
C GLN A 330 27.06 -35.51 -41.56
N PRO A 331 26.86 -35.57 -40.23
CA PRO A 331 25.90 -34.70 -39.57
C PRO A 331 26.33 -33.27 -39.81
N GLY A 332 25.43 -32.44 -40.34
CA GLY A 332 25.68 -31.01 -40.51
C GLY A 332 26.18 -30.44 -39.19
N THR A 333 27.40 -29.92 -39.20
CA THR A 333 28.01 -29.24 -38.06
C THR A 333 27.00 -28.20 -37.58
N PRO A 334 26.52 -28.25 -36.33
CA PRO A 334 25.54 -27.30 -35.84
C PRO A 334 26.17 -25.91 -35.90
N THR A 335 25.62 -25.04 -36.74
CA THR A 335 25.89 -23.60 -36.70
C THR A 335 25.43 -23.12 -35.34
N GLY A 336 26.40 -22.88 -34.44
CA GLY A 336 26.14 -22.34 -33.12
C GLY A 336 25.33 -21.03 -33.21
N PRO A 337 24.52 -20.73 -32.19
CA PRO A 337 23.74 -19.52 -32.17
C PRO A 337 24.67 -18.30 -32.20
N THR A 338 24.42 -17.41 -33.17
CA THR A 338 24.87 -16.03 -33.11
C THR A 338 24.23 -15.37 -31.89
N ASP A 339 25.07 -15.04 -30.91
CA ASP A 339 24.80 -14.04 -29.88
C ASP A 339 24.40 -12.73 -30.59
N ASP A 340 23.14 -12.33 -30.42
CA ASP A 340 22.67 -10.97 -30.63
C ASP A 340 21.83 -10.59 -29.40
N GLY A 341 22.33 -9.62 -28.62
CA GLY A 341 21.54 -8.80 -27.68
C GLY A 341 21.60 -9.17 -26.22
#